data_AF-A0A8F6MJA5-F1
#
_entry.id   AF-A0A8F6MJA5-F1
#
_cell.length_a   1.000
_cell.length_b   1.000
_cell.length_c   1.000
_cell.angle_alpha   90.00
_cell.angle_beta   90.00
_cell.angle_gamma   90.00
#
_symmetry.space_group_name_H-M   'P 1'
#
loop_
_entity.id
_entity.type
_entity.pdbx_description
1 polymer ?
#
loop_
_entity_poly.entity_id
_entity_poly.type
_entity_poly.pdbx_seq_one_letter_code
_entity_poly.pdbx_strand_id
1 'polypeptide(L)' 'MAAELGTRIETLPWSEGGDTVTLVRLLRSRNDRWNNALAENKIYKIVVQNEICHQVTIIPDGAEVAILPPVTGG' A
#
# COMPACT_ATOMS: atom_id res chain seq x y z
N MET A 1 -0.67 -11.72 -1.75
CA MET A 1 -0.57 -10.31 -2.12
C MET A 1 0.49 -10.06 -3.20
N ALA A 2 1.80 -10.13 -2.92
CA ALA A 2 2.82 -9.79 -3.94
C ALA A 2 2.81 -10.70 -5.20
N ALA A 3 2.57 -12.01 -5.03
CA ALA A 3 2.42 -12.93 -6.16
C ALA A 3 1.14 -12.68 -6.99
N GLU A 4 0.08 -12.17 -6.35
CA GLU A 4 -1.20 -11.86 -7.01
C GLU A 4 -1.12 -10.55 -7.82
N LEU A 5 -0.34 -9.59 -7.31
CA LEU A 5 -0.13 -8.28 -7.94
C LEU A 5 0.91 -8.32 -9.07
N GLY A 6 1.74 -9.37 -9.14
CA GLY A 6 2.80 -9.52 -10.14
C GLY A 6 4.00 -8.60 -9.93
N THR A 7 3.99 -7.79 -8.87
CA THR A 7 5.03 -6.83 -8.51
C THR A 7 5.34 -6.97 -7.02
N ARG A 8 6.64 -6.97 -6.68
CA ARG A 8 7.13 -7.00 -5.29
C ARG A 8 7.58 -5.63 -4.80
N ILE A 9 8.23 -4.88 -5.68
CA ILE A 9 8.77 -3.53 -5.44
C ILE A 9 8.59 -2.75 -6.75
N GLU A 10 8.20 -1.49 -6.64
CA GLU A 10 8.17 -0.55 -7.76
C GLU A 10 8.41 0.87 -7.24
N THR A 11 8.78 1.76 -8.14
CA THR A 11 8.82 3.21 -7.87
C THR A 11 7.64 3.85 -8.55
N LEU A 12 6.88 4.65 -7.80
CA LEU A 12 5.69 5.33 -8.28
C LEU A 12 5.99 6.83 -8.46
N PRO A 13 5.91 7.39 -9.67
CA PRO A 13 5.90 8.84 -9.82
C PRO A 13 4.64 9.39 -9.16
N TRP A 14 4.81 10.19 -8.11
CA TRP A 14 3.70 10.66 -7.28
C TRP A 14 3.81 12.16 -6.97
N SER A 15 3.63 12.98 -8.00
CA SER A 15 3.87 14.42 -7.96
C SER A 15 2.98 15.19 -6.99
N GLU A 16 1.74 14.72 -6.77
CA GLU A 16 0.80 15.37 -5.85
C GLU A 16 1.05 14.99 -4.38
N GLY A 17 1.86 13.94 -4.15
CA GLY A 17 2.04 13.34 -2.82
C GLY A 17 0.71 12.96 -2.18
N GLY A 18 0.74 12.81 -0.85
CA GLY A 18 -0.47 12.61 -0.06
C GLY A 18 -0.25 11.68 1.13
N ASP A 19 -1.30 10.98 1.49
CA ASP A 19 -1.33 10.06 2.61
C ASP A 19 -1.51 8.60 2.18
N THR A 20 -1.44 7.70 3.16
CA THR A 20 -1.66 6.27 2.96
C THR A 20 -3.00 5.94 2.30
N VAL A 21 -4.06 6.73 2.53
CA VAL A 21 -5.38 6.54 1.91
C VAL A 21 -5.34 6.89 0.42
N THR A 22 -4.73 8.02 0.10
CA THR A 22 -4.56 8.50 -1.27
C THR A 22 -3.71 7.53 -2.08
N LEU A 23 -2.64 6.99 -1.49
CA LEU A 23 -1.84 5.94 -2.11
C LEU A 23 -2.68 4.70 -2.41
N VAL A 24 -3.40 4.15 -1.44
CA VAL A 24 -4.23 2.94 -1.64
C VAL A 24 -5.29 3.18 -2.72
N ARG A 25 -5.93 4.35 -2.74
CA ARG A 25 -6.90 4.71 -3.79
C ARG A 25 -6.25 4.71 -5.18
N LEU A 26 -5.06 5.28 -5.30
CA LEU A 26 -4.29 5.30 -6.55
C LEU A 26 -3.86 3.89 -6.98
N LEU A 27 -3.44 3.03 -6.05
CA LEU A 27 -3.09 1.65 -6.36
C LEU A 27 -4.31 0.85 -6.84
N ARG A 28 -5.45 1.00 -6.17
CA ARG A 28 -6.70 0.29 -6.52
C ARG A 28 -7.25 0.67 -7.89
N SER A 29 -7.02 1.90 -8.35
CA SER A 29 -7.54 2.35 -9.65
C SER A 29 -6.80 1.77 -10.86
N ARG A 30 -5.68 1.04 -10.67
CA ARG A 30 -4.85 0.53 -11.77
C ARG A 30 -5.51 -0.57 -12.58
N ASN A 31 -6.05 -1.58 -11.91
CA ASN A 31 -6.79 -2.69 -12.52
C ASN A 31 -7.49 -3.54 -11.44
N ASP A 32 -8.30 -4.51 -11.88
CA ASP A 32 -9.08 -5.37 -10.98
C ASP A 32 -8.23 -6.16 -9.98
N ARG A 33 -6.99 -6.55 -10.32
CA ARG A 33 -6.13 -7.28 -9.38
C ARG A 33 -5.76 -6.41 -8.18
N TRP A 34 -5.36 -5.16 -8.44
CA TRP A 34 -5.06 -4.20 -7.39
C TRP A 34 -6.30 -3.81 -6.59
N ASN A 35 -7.43 -3.59 -7.27
CA ASN A 35 -8.69 -3.28 -6.61
C ASN A 35 -9.12 -4.41 -5.64
N ASN A 36 -9.03 -5.66 -6.07
CA ASN A 36 -9.40 -6.83 -5.27
C ASN A 36 -8.42 -7.12 -4.13
N ALA A 37 -7.12 -6.97 -4.36
CA ALA A 37 -6.10 -7.23 -3.36
C ALA A 37 -6.11 -6.21 -2.21
N LEU A 38 -6.43 -4.95 -2.51
CA LEU A 38 -6.48 -3.84 -1.56
C LEU A 38 -7.92 -3.41 -1.22
N ALA A 39 -8.89 -4.30 -1.43
CA ALA A 39 -10.29 -4.03 -1.16
C ALA A 39 -10.54 -3.63 0.31
N GLU A 40 -11.57 -2.84 0.58
CA GLU A 40 -11.84 -2.31 1.94
C GLU A 40 -12.11 -3.40 2.98
N ASN A 41 -12.57 -4.57 2.52
CA ASN A 41 -12.81 -5.75 3.35
C ASN A 41 -11.56 -6.63 3.54
N LYS A 42 -10.41 -6.26 2.95
CA LYS A 42 -9.14 -6.97 3.13
C LYS A 42 -8.39 -6.37 4.32
N ILE A 43 -7.86 -7.27 5.16
CA ILE A 43 -6.98 -6.90 6.25
C ILE A 43 -5.56 -6.81 5.70
N TYR A 44 -4.87 -5.70 5.93
CA TYR A 44 -3.45 -5.51 5.67
C TYR A 44 -2.94 -4.37 6.55
N LYS A 45 -1.61 -4.28 6.69
CA LYS A 45 -0.94 -3.17 7.38
C LYS A 45 -0.17 -2.34 6.36
N ILE A 46 -0.09 -1.03 6.59
CA ILE A 46 0.77 -0.14 5.81
C ILE A 46 1.95 0.25 6.69
N VAL A 47 3.14 0.24 6.10
CA VAL A 47 4.38 0.68 6.73
C VAL A 47 4.92 1.83 5.90
N VAL A 48 5.27 2.95 6.54
CA VAL A 48 5.92 4.10 5.91
C VAL A 48 7.25 4.30 6.62
N GLN A 49 8.36 4.36 5.89
CA GLN A 49 9.71 4.49 6.46
C GLN A 49 9.99 3.49 7.60
N ASN A 50 9.72 2.21 7.36
CA ASN A 50 9.94 1.13 8.33
C ASN A 50 9.09 1.21 9.62
N GLU A 51 8.13 2.13 9.71
CA GLU A 51 7.20 2.25 10.83
C GLU A 51 5.77 1.83 10.45
N ILE A 52 5.15 0.98 11.27
CA ILE A 52 3.77 0.54 11.04
C ILE A 52 2.83 1.72 11.28
N CYS A 53 2.04 2.07 10.28
CA CYS A 53 1.02 3.11 10.39
C CYS A 53 -0.26 2.52 11.01
N HIS A 54 -0.62 3.01 12.19
CA HIS A 54 -1.89 2.67 12.86
C HIS A 54 -3.04 3.61 12.47
N GLN A 55 -2.73 4.71 11.82
CA GLN A 55 -3.67 5.74 11.36
C GLN A 55 -3.25 6.27 9.99
N VAL A 56 -4.11 7.08 9.38
CA VAL A 56 -3.78 7.80 8.14
C VAL A 56 -2.53 8.65 8.38
N THR A 57 -1.53 8.46 7.54
CA THR A 57 -0.19 9.05 7.73
C THR A 57 0.23 9.70 6.41
N ILE A 58 0.77 10.92 6.49
CA ILE A 58 1.37 11.61 5.35
C ILE A 58 2.60 10.83 4.89
N ILE A 59 2.76 10.65 3.59
CA ILE A 59 3.89 9.95 3.00
C ILE A 59 4.86 11.02 2.47
N PRO A 60 6.07 11.15 3.06
CA PRO A 60 7.09 12.07 2.57
C PRO A 60 7.59 11.69 1.17
N ASP A 61 8.12 12.67 0.44
CA ASP A 61 8.80 12.39 -0.82
C ASP A 61 9.97 11.41 -0.62
N GLY A 62 10.13 10.49 -1.56
CA GLY A 62 11.14 9.43 -1.51
C GLY A 62 10.93 8.37 -0.42
N ALA A 63 9.82 8.38 0.31
CA ALA A 63 9.55 7.39 1.35
C ALA A 63 9.33 5.98 0.79
N GLU A 64 9.90 4.99 1.48
CA GLU A 64 9.57 3.59 1.23
C GLU A 64 8.24 3.24 1.92
N VAL A 65 7.33 2.64 1.16
CA VAL A 65 6.03 2.21 1.65
C VAL A 65 5.82 0.73 1.37
N ALA A 66 5.50 -0.04 2.41
CA ALA A 66 5.17 -1.45 2.30
C ALA A 66 3.71 -1.72 2.64
N ILE A 67 3.07 -2.60 1.88
CA ILE A 67 1.74 -3.14 2.18
C ILE A 67 1.90 -4.60 2.57
N LEU A 68 1.66 -4.88 3.85
CA LEU A 68 1.88 -6.19 4.44
C LEU A 68 0.55 -6.94 4.59
N PRO A 69 0.42 -8.17 4.05
CA PRO A 69 -0.72 -9.02 4.36
C PRO A 69 -0.77 -9.31 5.87
N PRO A 70 -1.90 -9.83 6.39
CA PRO A 70 -1.96 -10.21 7.80
C PRO A 70 -0.89 -11.26 8.06
N VAL A 71 -0.15 -11.09 9.15
CA VAL A 71 0.83 -12.08 9.58
C VAL A 71 0.08 -13.37 9.90
N THR A 72 0.38 -14.45 9.20
CA THR A 72 -0.06 -15.80 9.55
C THR A 72 0.91 -16.32 10.61
N GLY A 73 0.80 -15.81 11.83
CA GLY A 73 1.67 -16.19 12.94
C GLY A 73 0.86 -16.76 14.09
N GLY A 74 0.80 -18.09 14.14
CA GLY A 74 0.77 -18.90 15.36
C GLY A 74 2.05 -19.69 15.44
#